data_AF-A0A852XHH9-F1
#
_entry.id   AF-A0A852XHH9-F1
#
_cell.length_a   1.000
_cell.length_b   1.000
_cell.length_c   1.000
_cell.angle_alpha   90.00
_cell.angle_beta   90.00
_cell.angle_gamma   90.00
#
_symmetry.space_group_name_H-M   'P 1'
#
loop_
_entity.id
_entity.type
_entity.pdbx_description
1 polymer ?
#
loop_
_entity_poly.entity_id
_entity_poly.type
_entity_poly.pdbx_seq_one_letter_code
_entity_poly.pdbx_strand_id
1 'polypeptide(L)' 'MPGAPDAAWAYLSPPALLEPGTRTGRYRRGTTTLLTAQDGKSWISAEDLAVAVVDELEQPGADRHITVAAAED' A
#
# COMPACT_ATOMS: atom_id res chain seq x y z
N MET A 1 7.02 -11.50 33.14
CA MET A 1 7.31 -11.74 31.71
C MET A 1 7.21 -10.40 31.00
N PRO A 2 8.31 -9.77 30.55
CA PRO A 2 8.19 -8.64 29.64
C PRO A 2 7.47 -9.14 28.37
N GLY A 3 6.41 -8.45 27.98
CA GLY A 3 5.63 -8.77 26.78
C GLY A 3 6.55 -8.85 25.57
N ALA A 4 6.27 -9.78 24.67
CA ALA A 4 6.98 -9.89 23.40
C ALA A 4 7.10 -8.50 22.74
N PRO A 5 8.23 -8.18 22.08
CA PRO A 5 8.38 -6.90 21.41
C PRO A 5 7.16 -6.67 20.52
N ASP A 6 6.55 -5.48 20.64
CA ASP A 6 5.42 -5.09 19.80
C ASP A 6 5.87 -5.26 18.35
N ALA A 7 5.36 -6.31 17.69
CA ALA A 7 5.79 -6.63 16.35
C ALA A 7 5.45 -5.43 15.47
N ALA A 8 6.45 -4.87 14.80
CA ALA A 8 6.26 -3.83 13.80
C ALA A 8 5.63 -4.48 12.56
N TRP A 9 4.31 -4.69 12.61
CA TRP A 9 3.53 -5.22 11.51
C TRP A 9 2.62 -4.12 10.99
N ALA A 10 2.63 -3.97 9.67
CA ALA A 10 1.67 -3.17 8.93
C ALA A 10 0.84 -4.12 8.06
N TYR A 11 -0.48 -3.92 8.06
CA TYR A 11 -1.42 -4.59 7.20
C TYR A 11 -1.67 -3.73 5.98
N LEU A 12 -1.19 -4.22 4.84
CA LEU A 12 -1.41 -3.58 3.57
C LEU A 12 -2.61 -4.21 2.88
N SER A 13 -3.69 -3.44 2.75
CA SER A 13 -4.88 -3.83 2.00
C SER A 13 -4.66 -3.54 0.51
N PRO A 14 -4.56 -4.57 -0.34
CA PRO A 14 -4.52 -4.37 -1.78
C PRO A 14 -5.90 -3.86 -2.27
N PRO A 15 -5.91 -3.05 -3.33
CA PRO A 15 -7.14 -2.59 -3.95
C PRO A 15 -7.83 -3.74 -4.71
N ALA A 16 -9.05 -3.50 -5.19
CA ALA A 16 -9.92 -4.53 -5.77
C ALA A 16 -9.31 -5.27 -6.97
N LEU A 17 -8.37 -4.65 -7.68
CA LEU A 17 -7.73 -5.20 -8.86
C LEU A 17 -6.20 -5.15 -8.71
N LEU A 18 -5.57 -6.32 -8.71
CA LEU A 18 -4.13 -6.50 -8.68
C LEU A 18 -3.71 -7.21 -9.97
N GLU A 19 -3.08 -6.48 -10.88
CA GLU A 19 -2.60 -7.03 -12.14
C GLU A 19 -1.12 -6.69 -12.35
N PRO A 20 -0.31 -7.60 -12.93
CA PRO A 20 1.03 -7.23 -13.39
C PRO A 20 0.90 -6.16 -14.48
N GLY A 21 1.70 -5.09 -14.41
CA GLY A 21 1.48 -3.91 -15.23
C GLY A 21 2.79 -3.22 -15.57
N THR A 22 2.75 -1.89 -15.61
CA THR A 22 3.95 -1.08 -15.75
C THR A 22 4.28 -0.51 -14.38
N ARG A 23 5.53 -0.70 -13.92
CA ARG A 23 6.05 0.05 -12.78
C ARG A 23 6.00 1.55 -13.07
N THR A 24 5.01 2.23 -12.52
CA THR A 24 4.93 3.69 -12.57
C THR A 24 5.81 4.32 -11.50
N GLY A 25 6.07 3.58 -10.41
CA GLY A 25 6.78 4.09 -9.23
C GLY A 25 5.96 5.14 -8.48
N ARG A 26 4.67 5.27 -8.80
CA ARG A 26 3.76 6.22 -8.19
C ARG A 26 2.56 5.46 -7.66
N TYR A 27 2.35 5.55 -6.37
CA TYR A 27 1.19 5.01 -5.69
C TYR A 27 0.62 6.05 -4.73
N ARG A 28 -0.69 5.99 -4.53
CA ARG A 28 -1.34 6.74 -3.46
C ARG A 28 -1.40 5.84 -2.24
N ARG A 29 -0.76 6.30 -1.17
CA ARG A 29 -0.89 5.72 0.16
C ARG A 29 -2.06 6.37 0.88
N GLY A 30 -2.94 5.54 1.42
CA GLY A 30 -4.01 5.90 2.32
C GLY A 30 -3.93 5.04 3.57
N THR A 31 -4.71 5.36 4.58
CA THR A 31 -4.85 4.54 5.79
C THR A 31 -6.09 3.66 5.64
N THR A 32 -7.24 4.11 6.11
CA THR A 32 -8.50 3.37 6.11
C THR A 32 -9.48 3.81 5.01
N THR A 33 -9.14 4.87 4.29
CA THR A 33 -10.01 5.44 3.25
C THR A 33 -9.73 4.74 1.93
N LEU A 34 -10.79 4.21 1.34
CA LEU A 34 -10.76 3.55 0.04
C LEU A 34 -10.28 4.56 -1.01
N LEU A 35 -9.09 4.33 -1.55
CA LEU A 35 -8.52 5.14 -2.61
C LEU A 35 -9.01 4.60 -3.96
N THR A 36 -9.77 5.43 -4.67
CA THR A 36 -10.23 5.15 -6.04
C THR A 36 -9.40 5.98 -7.02
N ALA A 37 -8.93 5.36 -8.09
CA ALA A 37 -8.41 6.09 -9.25
C ALA A 37 -9.56 6.90 -9.92
N GLN A 38 -9.22 7.77 -10.87
CA GLN A 38 -10.23 8.62 -11.53
C GLN A 38 -11.26 7.79 -12.33
N ASP A 39 -10.89 6.60 -12.76
CA ASP A 39 -11.79 5.61 -13.40
C ASP A 39 -12.80 4.98 -12.41
N GLY A 40 -12.79 5.37 -11.14
CA GLY A 40 -13.59 4.78 -10.07
C GLY A 40 -13.13 3.37 -9.67
N LYS A 41 -12.07 2.85 -10.31
CA LYS A 41 -11.46 1.57 -10.00
C LYS A 41 -10.35 1.73 -8.98
N SER A 42 -10.41 0.94 -7.92
CA SER A 42 -9.25 0.71 -7.06
C SER A 42 -8.43 -0.40 -7.72
N TRP A 43 -7.35 -0.02 -8.40
CA TRP A 43 -6.40 -0.95 -8.99
C TRP A 43 -4.96 -0.54 -8.65
N ILE A 44 -4.04 -1.49 -8.61
CA ILE A 44 -2.60 -1.25 -8.50
C ILE A 44 -1.82 -2.33 -9.25
N SER A 45 -0.69 -1.94 -9.85
CA SER A 45 0.23 -2.90 -10.45
C SER A 45 1.05 -3.65 -9.41
N ALA A 46 1.38 -4.92 -9.69
CA ALA A 46 2.22 -5.72 -8.80
C ALA A 46 3.59 -5.06 -8.51
N GLU A 47 4.17 -4.34 -9.47
CA GLU A 47 5.42 -3.61 -9.27
C GLU A 47 5.25 -2.40 -8.33
N ASP A 48 4.18 -1.62 -8.47
CA ASP A 48 3.90 -0.48 -7.59
C ASP A 48 3.53 -0.93 -6.17
N LEU A 49 2.84 -2.07 -6.05
CA LEU A 49 2.63 -2.73 -4.77
C LEU A 49 3.96 -3.09 -4.10
N ALA A 50 4.90 -3.68 -4.85
CA ALA A 50 6.21 -4.02 -4.33
C ALA A 50 6.99 -2.78 -3.86
N VAL A 51 6.88 -1.66 -4.58
CA VAL A 51 7.47 -0.37 -4.15
C VAL A 51 6.84 0.09 -2.85
N ALA A 52 5.52 0.07 -2.72
CA ALA A 52 4.86 0.49 -1.48
C ALA A 52 5.26 -0.38 -0.28
N VAL A 53 5.44 -1.69 -0.49
CA VAL A 53 5.94 -2.59 0.58
C VAL A 53 7.37 -2.25 0.97
N VAL A 54 8.25 -1.96 0.00
CA VAL A 54 9.63 -1.57 0.28
C VAL A 54 9.67 -0.23 1.02
N ASP A 55 8.87 0.75 0.61
CA ASP A 55 8.77 2.06 1.27
C ASP A 55 8.34 1.93 2.73
N GLU A 56 7.41 1.03 3.06
CA GLU A 56 7.02 0.76 4.46
C GLU A 56 8.10 0.01 5.25
N LEU A 57 8.93 -0.79 4.59
CA LEU A 57 10.08 -1.43 5.23
C LEU A 57 11.19 -0.41 5.53
N GLU A 58 11.38 0.58 4.65
CA GLU A 58 12.37 1.64 4.82
C GLU A 58 11.89 2.76 5.76
N GLN A 59 10.61 3.12 5.69
CA GLN A 59 9.96 4.17 6.46
C GLN A 59 8.66 3.65 7.09
N PRO A 60 8.74 2.82 8.15
CA PRO A 60 7.56 2.28 8.80
C PRO A 60 6.66 3.40 9.31
N GLY A 61 5.41 3.41 8.83
CA GLY A 61 4.40 4.35 9.28
C GLY A 61 4.00 4.14 10.74
N ALA A 62 3.36 5.16 11.33
CA ALA A 62 2.68 5.01 12.61
C ALA A 62 1.37 4.20 12.49
N ASP A 63 0.83 4.08 11.27
CA ASP A 63 -0.42 3.39 11.01
C ASP A 63 -0.17 1.89 10.76
N ARG A 64 -0.98 1.05 11.41
CA ARG A 64 -0.91 -0.40 11.20
C ARG A 64 -1.76 -0.84 10.01
N HIS A 65 -2.65 -0.01 9.49
CA HIS A 65 -3.50 -0.33 8.34
C HIS A 65 -3.27 0.70 7.25
N ILE A 66 -2.64 0.24 6.17
CA ILE A 66 -2.36 1.04 4.99
C ILE A 66 -3.10 0.46 3.79
N THR A 67 -3.61 1.35 2.96
CA THR A 67 -4.25 1.01 1.69
C THR A 67 -3.46 1.69 0.59
N VAL A 68 -3.22 0.99 -0.50
CA VAL A 68 -2.50 1.54 -1.66
C VAL A 68 -3.33 1.43 -2.91
N ALA A 69 -3.24 2.44 -3.76
CA ALA A 69 -3.83 2.45 -5.09
C ALA A 69 -2.83 3.03 -6.09
N ALA A 70 -2.97 2.71 -7.38
CA ALA A 70 -2.19 3.36 -8.43
C ALA A 70 -2.34 4.89 -8.31
N ALA A 71 -1.22 5.62 -8.35
CA ALA A 71 -1.25 7.06 -8.51
C ALA A 71 -1.21 7.38 -9.99
N GLU A 72 -2.10 8.28 -10.40
CA GLU A 72 -2.12 8.83 -11.75
C GLU A 72 -0.92 9.79 -11.95
N ASP A 73 -0.62 10.12 -13.22
CA ASP A 73 0.24 11.26 -13.58
C ASP A 73 -0.52 12.58 -13.52
#